data_AF-A0A813M5B1-F1
#
_entry.id   AF-A0A813M5B1-F1
#
_cell.length_a   1.000
_cell.length_b   1.000
_cell.length_c   1.000
_cell.angle_alpha   90.00
_cell.angle_beta   90.00
_cell.angle_gamma   90.00
#
_symmetry.space_group_name_H-M   'P 1'
#
loop_
_entity.id
_entity.type
_entity.pdbx_description
1 polymer ?
#
loop_
_entity_poly.entity_id
_entity_poly.type
_entity_poly.pdbx_seq_one_letter_code
_entity_poly.pdbx_strand_id
1 'polypeptide(L)'
;MVLYVLSPRLLNVFLSWLSSVLENLNYGIIIAAVIFAGMICFLLPPVPGVPVYVFGGVILADTCPLGFTPGCFIAIAVSYVLKLMACAMQQKLIGGLLGRNLKIRCQVGVNKPFIRAIEAVLRRPGLSMGKVAILCGGPDWPTSVLAGVLKLSLFECELGTMPIIVFITPCSLSGSYYLKSSESELWSRLGSLMLSFTVLIGGILQLIAAWSIQSELDNNNWQMTKPLEQNLELDWMEYRSSEIAASFVIRWGQVPCWIRFVSLSCALLEVGIGQFLYWYPGLSFGTFEVTDDINGLVIYGASGLIMPVGLGCIIASLAGMVGYFCLNCHLEARRREPFAERAAELAHCESAWKEERLRLCQEQESQQPSMQAVLSGTVVIE
;
A
#
# COMPACT_ATOMS: atom_id res chain seq x y z
N MET A 1 0.20 -5.66 -13.66
CA MET A 1 1.09 -4.66 -14.29
C MET A 1 0.34 -3.58 -15.04
N VAL A 2 -0.66 -3.91 -15.88
CA VAL A 2 -1.47 -2.91 -16.61
C VAL A 2 -1.98 -1.78 -15.71
N LEU A 3 -2.65 -2.11 -14.60
CA LEU A 3 -3.16 -1.10 -13.65
C LEU A 3 -2.04 -0.22 -13.07
N TYR A 4 -0.87 -0.78 -12.76
CA TYR A 4 0.25 -0.01 -12.22
C TYR A 4 0.80 1.02 -13.21
N VAL A 5 0.80 0.71 -14.50
CA VAL A 5 1.26 1.63 -15.55
C VAL A 5 0.17 2.64 -15.92
N LEU A 6 -1.09 2.22 -15.93
CA LEU A 6 -2.21 3.04 -16.38
C LEU A 6 -2.73 4.00 -15.30
N SER A 7 -2.78 3.58 -14.04
CA SER A 7 -3.34 4.40 -12.94
C SER A 7 -2.66 5.76 -12.77
N PRO A 8 -1.31 5.88 -12.77
CA PRO A 8 -0.65 7.19 -12.68
C PRO A 8 -0.97 8.12 -13.86
N ARG A 9 -1.11 7.56 -15.06
CA ARG A 9 -1.44 8.33 -16.27
C ARG A 9 -2.88 8.85 -16.23
N LEU A 10 -3.83 8.00 -15.85
CA LEU A 10 -5.23 8.40 -15.67
C LEU A 10 -5.37 9.43 -14.54
N LEU A 11 -4.57 9.30 -13.48
CA LEU A 11 -4.52 10.28 -12.40
C LEU A 11 -4.03 11.63 -12.92
N ASN A 12 -2.97 11.68 -13.74
CA ASN A 12 -2.50 12.93 -14.32
C ASN A 12 -3.55 13.60 -15.20
N VAL A 13 -4.27 12.82 -16.03
CA VAL A 13 -5.40 13.32 -16.83
C VAL A 13 -6.49 13.91 -15.95
N PHE A 14 -6.88 13.19 -14.88
CA PHE A 14 -7.87 13.68 -13.94
C PHE A 14 -7.43 14.99 -13.25
N LEU A 15 -6.17 15.09 -12.85
CA LEU A 15 -5.62 16.27 -12.18
C LEU A 15 -5.50 17.47 -13.13
N SER A 16 -5.09 17.26 -14.39
CA SER A 16 -5.09 18.33 -15.41
C SER A 16 -6.51 18.80 -15.74
N TRP A 17 -7.47 17.88 -15.89
CA TRP A 17 -8.89 18.26 -16.03
C TRP A 17 -9.36 19.07 -14.82
N LEU A 18 -9.02 18.64 -13.61
CA LEU A 18 -9.38 19.36 -12.40
C LEU A 18 -8.76 20.76 -12.39
N SER A 19 -7.51 20.93 -12.83
CA SER A 19 -6.87 22.24 -13.01
C SER A 19 -7.74 23.19 -13.84
N SER A 20 -8.16 22.75 -15.03
CA SER A 20 -8.95 23.57 -15.96
C SER A 20 -10.30 24.02 -15.37
N VAL A 21 -10.89 23.20 -14.51
CA VAL A 21 -12.15 23.52 -13.81
C VAL A 21 -11.92 24.57 -12.70
N LEU A 22 -10.72 24.65 -12.13
CA LEU A 22 -10.39 25.52 -11.00
C LEU A 22 -9.91 26.92 -11.39
N GLU A 23 -9.48 27.13 -12.64
CA GLU A 23 -8.82 28.37 -13.12
C GLU A 23 -9.58 29.68 -12.84
N ASN A 24 -10.92 29.64 -12.75
CA ASN A 24 -11.75 30.84 -12.57
C ASN A 24 -12.42 30.93 -11.20
N LEU A 25 -11.98 30.12 -10.23
CA LEU A 25 -12.57 30.10 -8.90
C LEU A 25 -11.79 31.00 -7.92
N ASN A 26 -12.48 31.40 -6.84
CA ASN A 26 -11.81 32.09 -5.75
C ASN A 26 -10.73 31.17 -5.13
N TYR A 27 -9.57 31.73 -4.80
CA TYR A 27 -8.43 30.99 -4.25
C TYR A 27 -8.79 30.12 -3.01
N GLY A 28 -9.71 30.57 -2.15
CA GLY A 28 -10.18 29.75 -1.02
C GLY A 28 -10.96 28.50 -1.46
N ILE A 29 -11.74 28.59 -2.52
CA ILE A 29 -12.45 27.45 -3.13
C ILE A 29 -11.44 26.50 -3.77
N ILE A 30 -10.40 27.03 -4.42
CA ILE A 30 -9.31 26.22 -5.00
C ILE A 30 -8.61 25.40 -3.90
N ILE A 31 -8.24 26.00 -2.77
CA ILE A 31 -7.66 25.27 -1.63
C ILE A 31 -8.60 24.16 -1.16
N ALA A 32 -9.89 24.47 -0.96
CA ALA A 32 -10.86 23.48 -0.52
C ALA A 32 -11.03 22.32 -1.53
N ALA A 33 -11.03 22.64 -2.83
CA ALA A 33 -11.12 21.64 -3.90
C ALA A 33 -9.87 20.77 -3.97
N VAL A 34 -8.67 21.34 -3.85
CA VAL A 34 -7.40 20.59 -3.80
C VAL A 34 -7.38 19.65 -2.59
N ILE A 35 -7.82 20.11 -1.42
CA ILE A 35 -7.94 19.25 -0.23
C ILE A 35 -8.94 18.11 -0.50
N PHE A 36 -10.13 18.41 -1.01
CA PHE A 36 -11.17 17.40 -1.23
C PHE A 36 -10.76 16.36 -2.28
N ALA A 37 -10.25 16.79 -3.43
CA ALA A 37 -9.78 15.90 -4.48
C ALA A 37 -8.57 15.08 -4.01
N GLY A 38 -7.63 15.71 -3.31
CA GLY A 38 -6.49 15.04 -2.69
C GLY A 38 -6.92 13.97 -1.69
N MET A 39 -7.93 14.25 -0.86
CA MET A 39 -8.47 13.29 0.10
C MET A 39 -9.07 12.06 -0.60
N ILE A 40 -9.84 12.26 -1.67
CA ILE A 40 -10.37 11.15 -2.49
C ILE A 40 -9.22 10.33 -3.06
N CYS A 41 -8.21 10.99 -3.63
CA CYS A 41 -7.03 10.34 -4.20
C CYS A 41 -6.31 9.48 -3.16
N PHE A 42 -6.01 10.01 -1.97
CA PHE A 42 -5.32 9.24 -0.92
C PHE A 42 -6.14 8.08 -0.36
N LEU A 43 -7.48 8.15 -0.39
CA LEU A 43 -8.33 7.04 0.08
C LEU A 43 -8.36 5.86 -0.90
N LEU A 44 -7.90 6.04 -2.14
CA LEU A 44 -7.82 5.01 -3.16
C LEU A 44 -6.48 4.26 -3.08
N PRO A 45 -6.47 2.92 -2.92
CA PRO A 45 -5.24 2.13 -2.83
C PRO A 45 -4.22 2.29 -3.96
N PRO A 46 -4.62 2.41 -5.25
CA PRO A 46 -3.66 2.44 -6.36
C PRO A 46 -3.05 3.83 -6.62
N VAL A 47 -3.47 4.87 -5.90
CA VAL A 47 -3.06 6.24 -6.17
C VAL A 47 -1.77 6.57 -5.42
N PRO A 48 -0.66 6.88 -6.12
CA PRO A 48 0.56 7.35 -5.47
C PRO A 48 0.37 8.77 -4.93
N GLY A 49 0.98 9.08 -3.78
CA GLY A 49 0.89 10.40 -3.16
C GLY A 49 1.65 11.52 -3.90
N VAL A 50 2.75 11.18 -4.57
CA VAL A 50 3.64 12.17 -5.21
C VAL A 50 2.91 13.04 -6.25
N PRO A 51 2.14 12.49 -7.21
CA PRO A 51 1.36 13.32 -8.14
C PRO A 51 0.38 14.28 -7.48
N VAL A 52 -0.21 13.92 -6.33
CA VAL A 52 -1.14 14.78 -5.60
C VAL A 52 -0.41 15.99 -5.01
N TYR A 53 0.78 15.80 -4.44
CA TYR A 53 1.60 16.90 -3.92
C TYR A 53 2.15 17.80 -5.02
N VAL A 54 2.60 17.21 -6.13
CA VAL A 54 3.07 17.96 -7.31
C VAL A 54 1.93 18.81 -7.87
N PHE A 55 0.74 18.24 -8.03
CA PHE A 55 -0.46 18.96 -8.45
C PHE A 55 -0.80 20.12 -7.50
N GLY A 56 -0.81 19.88 -6.20
CA GLY A 56 -1.02 20.94 -5.21
C GLY A 56 0.01 22.06 -5.34
N GLY A 57 1.27 21.71 -5.59
CA GLY A 57 2.36 22.64 -5.88
C GLY A 57 2.14 23.49 -7.13
N VAL A 58 1.62 22.90 -8.21
CA VAL A 58 1.31 23.62 -9.46
C VAL A 58 0.17 24.61 -9.23
N ILE A 59 -0.99 24.13 -8.78
CA ILE A 59 -2.22 24.92 -8.72
C ILE A 59 -2.15 26.03 -7.67
N LEU A 60 -1.69 25.70 -6.47
CA LEU A 60 -1.71 26.65 -5.35
C LEU A 60 -0.61 27.71 -5.48
N ALA A 61 0.50 27.41 -6.14
CA ALA A 61 1.54 28.41 -6.41
C ALA A 61 1.14 29.37 -7.54
N ASP A 62 0.44 28.87 -8.56
CA ASP A 62 0.00 29.66 -9.71
C ASP A 62 -1.13 30.64 -9.35
N THR A 63 -2.13 30.15 -8.61
CA THR A 63 -3.36 30.90 -8.34
C THR A 63 -3.30 31.80 -7.11
N CYS A 64 -2.16 31.86 -6.41
CA CYS A 64 -2.03 32.59 -5.16
C CYS A 64 -2.04 34.12 -5.39
N PRO A 65 -2.98 34.87 -4.78
CA PRO A 65 -3.06 36.33 -4.96
C PRO A 65 -1.89 37.09 -4.31
N LEU A 66 -1.15 36.45 -3.40
CA LEU A 66 0.03 37.00 -2.75
C LEU A 66 1.31 36.76 -3.55
N GLY A 67 1.20 36.09 -4.70
CA GLY A 67 2.30 35.74 -5.58
C GLY A 67 2.86 34.35 -5.32
N PHE A 68 3.84 33.99 -6.16
CA PHE A 68 4.38 32.63 -6.27
C PHE A 68 4.99 32.09 -4.96
N THR A 69 5.84 32.87 -4.29
CA THR A 69 6.56 32.41 -3.09
C THR A 69 5.61 32.09 -1.92
N PRO A 70 4.67 32.99 -1.54
CA PRO A 70 3.61 32.63 -0.59
C PRO A 70 2.78 31.42 -1.04
N GLY A 71 2.47 31.34 -2.34
CA GLY A 71 1.77 30.19 -2.92
C GLY A 71 2.49 28.86 -2.70
N CYS A 72 3.81 28.81 -2.85
CA CYS A 72 4.63 27.63 -2.55
C CYS A 72 4.52 27.21 -1.08
N PHE A 73 4.59 28.16 -0.13
CA PHE A 73 4.45 27.85 1.29
C PHE A 73 3.04 27.34 1.63
N ILE A 74 2.01 27.92 1.03
CA ILE A 74 0.62 27.46 1.18
C ILE A 74 0.48 26.04 0.60
N ALA A 75 1.07 25.76 -0.56
CA ALA A 75 1.03 24.43 -1.18
C ALA A 75 1.65 23.35 -0.28
N ILE A 76 2.79 23.64 0.35
CA ILE A 76 3.44 22.75 1.32
C ILE A 76 2.54 22.54 2.54
N ALA A 77 2.01 23.62 3.12
CA ALA A 77 1.17 23.55 4.31
C ALA A 77 -0.13 22.77 4.05
N VAL A 78 -0.81 23.04 2.93
CA VAL A 78 -2.02 22.33 2.51
C VAL A 78 -1.72 20.86 2.26
N SER A 79 -0.65 20.53 1.55
CA SER A 79 -0.23 19.14 1.29
C SER A 79 0.10 18.39 2.59
N TYR A 80 0.73 19.05 3.55
CA TYR A 80 1.04 18.49 4.86
C TYR A 80 -0.22 18.18 5.67
N VAL A 81 -1.15 19.14 5.76
CA VAL A 81 -2.43 18.93 6.46
C VAL A 81 -3.25 17.85 5.77
N LEU A 82 -3.30 17.87 4.44
CA LEU A 82 -3.96 16.84 3.62
C LEU A 82 -3.43 15.44 3.95
N LYS A 83 -2.12 15.28 4.03
CA LYS A 83 -1.47 14.00 4.36
C LYS A 83 -1.90 13.49 5.74
N LEU A 84 -1.84 14.33 6.78
CA LEU A 84 -2.25 13.93 8.13
C LEU A 84 -3.74 13.55 8.18
N MET A 85 -4.62 14.33 7.53
CA MET A 85 -6.04 13.99 7.44
C MET A 85 -6.28 12.66 6.71
N ALA A 86 -5.56 12.41 5.61
CA ALA A 86 -5.63 11.17 4.87
C ALA A 86 -5.21 9.97 5.73
N CYS A 87 -4.07 10.06 6.43
CA CYS A 87 -3.60 9.01 7.34
C CYS A 87 -4.64 8.72 8.44
N ALA A 88 -5.20 9.76 9.06
CA ALA A 88 -6.22 9.61 10.09
C ALA A 88 -7.49 8.91 9.57
N MET A 89 -7.97 9.30 8.39
CA MET A 89 -9.16 8.70 7.77
C MET A 89 -8.90 7.26 7.32
N GLN A 90 -7.75 6.98 6.69
CA GLN A 90 -7.35 5.63 6.33
C GLN A 90 -7.27 4.72 7.57
N GLN A 91 -6.68 5.21 8.66
CA GLN A 91 -6.55 4.47 9.91
C GLN A 91 -7.92 4.20 10.56
N LYS A 92 -8.79 5.20 10.68
CA LYS A 92 -10.04 5.08 11.44
C LYS A 92 -11.22 4.56 10.63
N LEU A 93 -11.43 5.08 9.44
CA LEU A 93 -12.58 4.76 8.61
C LEU A 93 -12.38 3.46 7.84
N ILE A 94 -11.17 3.20 7.35
CA ILE A 94 -10.89 1.98 6.58
C ILE A 94 -10.30 0.93 7.50
N GLY A 95 -9.08 1.15 7.99
CA GLY A 95 -8.36 0.17 8.82
C GLY A 95 -9.14 -0.25 10.07
N GLY A 96 -9.74 0.69 10.78
CA GLY A 96 -10.54 0.42 11.98
C GLY A 96 -11.81 -0.41 11.71
N LEU A 97 -12.45 -0.24 10.54
CA LEU A 97 -13.60 -1.07 10.15
C LEU A 97 -13.15 -2.45 9.66
N LEU A 98 -12.13 -2.50 8.81
CA LEU A 98 -11.56 -3.76 8.30
C LEU A 98 -10.99 -4.63 9.44
N GLY A 99 -10.38 -4.01 10.45
CA GLY A 99 -9.86 -4.66 11.65
C GLY A 99 -10.91 -5.31 12.55
N ARG A 100 -12.21 -5.11 12.29
CA ARG A 100 -13.28 -5.85 12.98
C ARG A 100 -13.54 -7.22 12.34
N ASN A 101 -13.13 -7.41 11.08
CA ASN A 101 -13.38 -8.64 10.35
C ASN A 101 -12.23 -9.64 10.54
N LEU A 102 -12.54 -10.79 11.12
CA LEU A 102 -11.58 -11.86 11.39
C LEU A 102 -10.88 -12.38 10.12
N LYS A 103 -11.61 -12.48 9.00
CA LYS A 103 -11.04 -12.90 7.70
C LYS A 103 -9.99 -11.92 7.20
N ILE A 104 -10.23 -10.62 7.34
CA ILE A 104 -9.29 -9.60 6.91
C ILE A 104 -8.05 -9.60 7.81
N ARG A 105 -8.24 -9.70 9.13
CA ARG A 105 -7.12 -9.84 10.07
C ARG A 105 -6.26 -11.08 9.76
N CYS A 106 -6.88 -12.19 9.38
CA CYS A 106 -6.20 -13.41 8.93
C CYS A 106 -5.44 -13.18 7.61
N GLN A 107 -6.05 -12.53 6.61
CA GLN A 107 -5.39 -12.18 5.35
C GLN A 107 -4.18 -11.23 5.54
N VAL A 108 -4.30 -10.27 6.45
CA VAL A 108 -3.21 -9.37 6.82
C VAL A 108 -2.11 -10.14 7.58
N GLY A 109 -2.45 -11.22 8.28
CA GLY A 109 -1.52 -12.02 9.07
C GLY A 109 -1.13 -11.31 10.37
N VAL A 110 -2.09 -10.69 11.08
CA VAL A 110 -1.82 -9.93 12.33
C VAL A 110 -1.18 -10.76 13.44
N ASN A 111 -1.33 -12.09 13.40
CA ASN A 111 -0.70 -13.04 14.31
C ASN A 111 0.71 -13.47 13.86
N LYS A 112 1.16 -13.10 12.65
CA LYS A 112 2.47 -13.48 12.11
C LYS A 112 3.60 -12.62 12.66
N PRO A 113 4.81 -13.18 12.86
CA PRO A 113 5.94 -12.47 13.45
C PRO A 113 6.25 -11.13 12.77
N PHE A 114 6.22 -11.08 11.44
CA PHE A 114 6.53 -9.86 10.68
C PHE A 114 5.58 -8.69 10.99
N ILE A 115 4.26 -8.94 10.98
CA ILE A 115 3.27 -7.90 11.30
C ILE A 115 3.34 -7.53 12.78
N ARG A 116 3.62 -8.49 13.67
CA ARG A 116 3.81 -8.21 15.09
C ARG A 116 5.05 -7.36 15.37
N ALA A 117 6.12 -7.53 14.61
CA ALA A 117 7.30 -6.68 14.70
C ALA A 117 6.98 -5.25 14.24
N ILE A 118 6.24 -5.09 13.14
CA ILE A 118 5.72 -3.77 12.72
C ILE A 118 4.88 -3.15 13.84
N GLU A 119 3.94 -3.91 14.41
CA GLU A 119 3.09 -3.48 15.51
C GLU A 119 3.93 -3.01 16.71
N ALA A 120 4.94 -3.78 17.11
CA ALA A 120 5.82 -3.46 18.22
C ALA A 120 6.58 -2.16 17.99
N VAL A 121 7.17 -1.97 16.80
CA VAL A 121 7.86 -0.71 16.44
C VAL A 121 6.90 0.48 16.47
N LEU A 122 5.69 0.33 15.92
CA LEU A 122 4.70 1.41 15.86
C LEU A 122 4.05 1.70 17.23
N ARG A 123 4.04 0.76 18.17
CA ARG A 123 3.53 0.97 19.53
C ARG A 123 4.49 1.72 20.45
N ARG A 124 5.78 1.82 20.11
CA ARG A 124 6.76 2.59 20.91
C ARG A 124 6.30 4.04 21.05
N PRO A 125 6.29 4.66 22.24
CA PRO A 125 5.83 6.04 22.39
C PRO A 125 6.75 7.05 21.70
N GLY A 126 6.17 8.16 21.24
CA GLY A 126 6.93 9.28 20.66
C GLY A 126 7.50 9.01 19.27
N LEU A 127 8.60 9.70 18.93
CA LEU A 127 9.21 9.73 17.60
C LEU A 127 10.42 8.79 17.48
N SER A 128 10.21 7.48 17.69
CA SER A 128 11.28 6.53 17.41
C SER A 128 11.61 6.50 15.91
N MET A 129 12.90 6.35 15.57
CA MET A 129 13.36 6.35 14.19
C MET A 129 12.63 5.29 13.33
N GLY A 130 12.45 4.08 13.87
CA GLY A 130 11.72 3.01 13.17
C GLY A 130 10.24 3.35 12.94
N LYS A 131 9.57 3.98 13.91
CA LYS A 131 8.18 4.42 13.74
C LYS A 131 8.07 5.46 12.62
N VAL A 132 8.90 6.51 12.67
CA VAL A 132 8.90 7.57 11.65
C VAL A 132 9.21 6.98 10.28
N ALA A 133 10.19 6.09 10.19
CA ALA A 133 10.56 5.44 8.94
C ALA A 133 9.43 4.59 8.35
N ILE A 134 8.69 3.83 9.17
CA ILE A 134 7.55 3.03 8.70
C ILE A 134 6.41 3.96 8.23
N LEU A 135 6.04 4.96 9.03
CA LEU A 135 4.90 5.83 8.75
C LEU A 135 5.14 6.81 7.59
N CYS A 136 6.37 7.29 7.43
CA CYS A 136 6.73 8.26 6.40
C CYS A 136 7.36 7.62 5.15
N GLY A 137 8.00 6.46 5.28
CA GLY A 137 8.65 5.75 4.17
C GLY A 137 7.81 4.64 3.57
N GLY A 138 6.88 4.07 4.33
CA GLY A 138 5.96 3.05 3.84
C GLY A 138 4.92 3.62 2.88
N PRO A 139 4.32 2.79 2.01
CA PRO A 139 3.22 3.23 1.16
C PRO A 139 2.03 3.68 2.01
N ASP A 140 1.58 4.92 1.78
CA ASP A 140 0.59 5.63 2.59
C ASP A 140 -0.64 4.79 2.97
N TRP A 141 -1.37 4.32 1.96
CA TRP A 141 -2.63 3.61 2.16
C TRP A 141 -2.45 2.32 2.99
N PRO A 142 -1.62 1.34 2.59
CA PRO A 142 -1.49 0.11 3.35
C PRO A 142 -0.89 0.33 4.75
N THR A 143 0.00 1.30 4.95
CA THR A 143 0.58 1.59 6.27
C THR A 143 -0.47 2.13 7.24
N SER A 144 -1.22 3.16 6.86
CA SER A 144 -2.25 3.75 7.72
C SER A 144 -3.45 2.81 7.93
N VAL A 145 -3.85 2.06 6.89
CA VAL A 145 -4.89 1.02 7.03
C VAL A 145 -4.43 -0.09 7.98
N LEU A 146 -3.19 -0.57 7.86
CA LEU A 146 -2.62 -1.56 8.78
C LEU A 146 -2.61 -1.06 10.22
N ALA A 147 -2.22 0.19 10.46
CA ALA A 147 -2.28 0.81 11.78
C ALA A 147 -3.70 0.78 12.37
N GLY A 148 -4.73 0.93 11.53
CA GLY A 148 -6.13 0.80 11.91
C GLY A 148 -6.53 -0.64 12.24
N VAL A 149 -6.10 -1.59 11.41
CA VAL A 149 -6.35 -3.04 11.61
C VAL A 149 -5.72 -3.53 12.93
N LEU A 150 -4.53 -3.03 13.26
CA LEU A 150 -3.80 -3.31 14.50
C LEU A 150 -4.31 -2.51 15.71
N LYS A 151 -5.31 -1.64 15.51
CA LYS A 151 -5.91 -0.79 16.56
C LYS A 151 -4.87 0.08 17.28
N LEU A 152 -3.93 0.64 16.52
CA LEU A 152 -2.92 1.55 17.08
C LEU A 152 -3.54 2.89 17.49
N SER A 153 -2.87 3.58 18.41
CA SER A 153 -3.24 4.95 18.79
C SER A 153 -3.11 5.88 17.59
N LEU A 154 -4.18 6.61 17.28
CA LEU A 154 -4.16 7.60 16.19
C LEU A 154 -3.14 8.70 16.49
N PHE A 155 -3.13 9.20 17.72
CA PHE A 155 -2.23 10.27 18.13
C PHE A 155 -0.76 9.88 17.93
N GLU A 156 -0.37 8.67 18.33
CA GLU A 156 1.01 8.18 18.16
C GLU A 156 1.40 7.98 16.69
N CYS A 157 0.44 7.60 15.84
CA CYS A 157 0.66 7.44 14.41
C CYS A 157 0.75 8.81 13.71
N GLU A 158 -0.13 9.76 14.03
CA GLU A 158 -0.06 11.11 13.49
C GLU A 158 1.23 11.82 13.93
N LEU A 159 1.60 11.71 15.21
CA LEU A 159 2.86 12.23 15.73
C LEU A 159 4.05 11.64 14.95
N GLY A 160 4.10 10.32 14.79
CA GLY A 160 5.13 9.64 13.99
C GLY A 160 5.13 10.01 12.50
N THR A 161 4.02 10.52 11.98
CA THR A 161 3.86 10.97 10.59
C THR A 161 4.28 12.44 10.41
N MET A 162 4.30 13.27 11.47
CA MET A 162 4.67 14.70 11.37
C MET A 162 5.99 14.98 10.61
N PRO A 163 7.05 14.16 10.73
CA PRO A 163 8.28 14.38 9.96
C PRO A 163 8.13 14.25 8.43
N ILE A 164 6.97 13.79 7.91
CA ILE A 164 6.69 13.68 6.47
C ILE A 164 6.81 15.02 5.73
N ILE A 165 6.74 16.16 6.44
CA ILE A 165 6.95 17.48 5.83
C ILE A 165 8.29 17.58 5.09
N VAL A 166 9.32 16.85 5.54
CA VAL A 166 10.64 16.78 4.90
C VAL A 166 10.56 16.14 3.51
N PHE A 167 9.59 15.24 3.28
CA PHE A 167 9.30 14.62 1.98
C PHE A 167 8.30 15.44 1.14
N ILE A 168 7.28 16.02 1.78
CA ILE A 168 6.24 16.82 1.09
C ILE A 168 6.82 18.11 0.52
N THR A 169 7.73 18.76 1.25
CA THR A 169 8.35 20.02 0.81
C THR A 169 8.98 19.91 -0.58
N PRO A 170 9.94 18.99 -0.82
CA PRO A 170 10.51 18.82 -2.16
C PRO A 170 9.48 18.38 -3.20
N CYS A 171 8.50 17.51 -2.86
CA CYS A 171 7.43 17.16 -3.80
C CYS A 171 6.62 18.37 -4.28
N SER A 172 6.15 19.18 -3.34
CA SER A 172 5.31 20.35 -3.63
C SER A 172 6.10 21.41 -4.38
N LEU A 173 7.34 21.67 -3.98
CA LEU A 173 8.22 22.63 -4.67
C LEU A 173 8.55 22.17 -6.09
N SER A 174 8.70 20.86 -6.33
CA SER A 174 8.91 20.34 -7.69
C SER A 174 7.79 20.78 -8.63
N GLY A 175 6.54 20.61 -8.23
CA GLY A 175 5.38 21.09 -9.01
C GLY A 175 5.38 22.61 -9.21
N SER A 176 5.61 23.38 -8.13
CA SER A 176 5.66 24.85 -8.24
C SER A 176 6.79 25.32 -9.16
N TYR A 177 7.96 24.66 -9.17
CA TYR A 177 9.07 25.05 -10.04
C TYR A 177 8.84 24.66 -11.50
N TYR A 178 8.18 23.52 -11.78
CA TYR A 178 7.85 23.16 -13.16
C TYR A 178 6.88 24.15 -13.83
N LEU A 179 6.00 24.80 -13.07
CA LEU A 179 5.17 25.91 -13.55
C LEU A 179 6.00 27.03 -14.19
N LYS A 180 7.17 27.33 -13.63
CA LYS A 180 8.07 28.39 -14.12
C LYS A 180 9.14 27.90 -15.09
N SER A 181 9.03 26.65 -15.57
CA SER A 181 10.04 26.06 -16.47
C SER A 181 10.24 26.83 -17.77
N SER A 182 9.20 27.50 -18.27
CA SER A 182 9.24 28.36 -19.46
C SER A 182 9.95 29.70 -19.25
N GLU A 183 10.05 30.18 -18.01
CA GLU A 183 10.71 31.45 -17.69
C GLU A 183 12.24 31.30 -17.67
N SER A 184 12.74 30.16 -17.16
CA SER A 184 14.18 29.91 -17.01
C SER A 184 14.50 28.43 -16.84
N GLU A 185 15.60 28.00 -17.44
CA GLU A 185 16.15 26.65 -17.25
C GLU A 185 16.46 26.35 -15.77
N LEU A 186 16.76 27.39 -14.98
CA LEU A 186 17.01 27.23 -13.55
C LEU A 186 15.81 26.60 -12.83
N TRP A 187 14.58 26.96 -13.19
CA TRP A 187 13.37 26.43 -12.56
C TRP A 187 13.17 24.95 -12.87
N SER A 188 13.39 24.53 -14.12
CA SER A 188 13.32 23.12 -14.51
C SER A 188 14.36 22.26 -13.76
N ARG A 189 15.59 22.78 -13.63
CA ARG A 189 16.66 22.12 -12.86
C ARG A 189 16.32 22.02 -11.37
N LEU A 190 15.79 23.08 -10.77
CA LEU A 190 15.34 23.07 -9.37
C LEU A 190 14.18 22.08 -9.16
N GLY A 191 13.21 22.04 -10.08
CA GLY A 191 12.09 21.09 -10.02
C GLY A 191 12.56 19.63 -10.02
N SER A 192 13.51 19.32 -10.92
CA SER A 192 14.11 17.98 -11.04
C SER A 192 14.98 17.62 -9.83
N LEU A 193 15.71 18.58 -9.28
CA LEU A 193 16.51 18.41 -8.06
C LEU A 193 15.60 18.10 -6.86
N MET A 194 14.51 18.84 -6.69
CA MET A 194 13.55 18.59 -5.62
C MET A 194 12.95 17.18 -5.72
N LEU A 195 12.52 16.77 -6.92
CA LEU A 195 12.02 15.40 -7.13
C LEU A 195 13.08 14.33 -6.80
N SER A 196 14.35 14.59 -7.12
CA SER A 196 15.47 13.70 -6.77
C SER A 196 15.65 13.58 -5.25
N PHE A 197 15.52 14.70 -4.51
CA PHE A 197 15.55 14.68 -3.06
C PHE A 197 14.39 13.87 -2.46
N THR A 198 13.18 14.02 -3.00
CA THR A 198 12.03 13.20 -2.62
C THR A 198 12.34 11.70 -2.72
N VAL A 199 12.89 11.26 -3.85
CA VAL A 199 13.22 9.85 -4.08
C VAL A 199 14.30 9.37 -3.10
N LEU A 200 15.34 10.19 -2.87
CA LEU A 200 16.41 9.88 -1.93
C LEU A 200 15.89 9.73 -0.49
N ILE A 201 15.10 10.70 -0.02
CA ILE A 201 14.51 10.68 1.32
C ILE A 201 13.61 9.45 1.49
N GLY A 202 12.74 9.18 0.50
CA GLY A 202 11.87 8.00 0.51
C GLY A 202 12.65 6.69 0.58
N GLY A 203 13.74 6.57 -0.19
CA GLY A 203 14.61 5.39 -0.18
C GLY A 203 15.30 5.18 1.17
N ILE A 204 15.83 6.25 1.78
CA ILE A 204 16.46 6.19 3.11
C ILE A 204 15.44 5.75 4.17
N LEU A 205 14.24 6.33 4.18
CA LEU A 205 13.19 5.95 5.14
C LEU A 205 12.77 4.49 4.96
N GLN A 206 12.64 3.98 3.73
CA GLN A 206 12.33 2.57 3.48
C GLN A 206 13.42 1.62 3.99
N LEU A 207 14.71 1.97 3.81
CA LEU A 207 15.82 1.17 4.36
C LEU A 207 15.80 1.14 5.88
N ILE A 208 15.58 2.29 6.52
CA ILE A 208 15.48 2.40 7.98
C ILE A 208 14.27 1.62 8.51
N ALA A 209 13.14 1.66 7.81
CA ALA A 209 11.95 0.91 8.18
C ALA A 209 12.22 -0.60 8.13
N ALA A 210 12.78 -1.10 7.02
CA ALA A 210 13.14 -2.50 6.86
C ALA A 210 14.14 -2.96 7.94
N TRP A 211 15.19 -2.18 8.19
CA TRP A 211 16.16 -2.45 9.25
C TRP A 211 15.51 -2.48 10.64
N SER A 212 14.60 -1.54 10.93
CA SER A 212 13.94 -1.46 12.25
C SER A 212 13.01 -2.66 12.49
N ILE A 213 12.27 -3.09 11.46
CA ILE A 213 11.41 -4.28 11.53
C ILE A 213 12.25 -5.53 11.72
N GLN A 214 13.34 -5.67 10.95
CA GLN A 214 14.24 -6.82 11.04
C GLN A 214 14.92 -6.90 12.41
N SER A 215 15.42 -5.76 12.91
CA SER A 215 16.03 -5.69 14.24
C SER A 215 15.05 -6.08 15.35
N GLU A 216 13.78 -5.70 15.23
CA GLU A 216 12.73 -6.11 16.17
C GLU A 216 12.46 -7.62 16.11
N LEU A 217 12.45 -8.21 14.91
CA LEU A 217 12.30 -9.66 14.72
C LEU A 217 13.45 -10.46 15.32
N ASP A 218 14.69 -9.99 15.14
CA ASP A 218 15.88 -10.69 15.61
C ASP A 218 16.03 -10.58 17.13
N ASN A 219 15.83 -9.39 17.68
CA ASN A 219 16.02 -9.15 19.11
C ASN A 219 14.86 -9.66 19.98
N ASN A 220 13.64 -9.72 19.45
CA ASN A 220 12.44 -10.12 20.19
C ASN A 220 11.75 -11.35 19.59
N ASN A 221 12.49 -12.23 18.92
CA ASN A 221 11.96 -13.39 18.18
C ASN A 221 10.94 -14.21 18.98
N TRP A 222 11.26 -14.52 20.25
CA TRP A 222 10.36 -15.24 21.14
C TRP A 222 9.02 -14.52 21.32
N GLN A 223 9.05 -13.20 21.56
CA GLN A 223 7.83 -12.42 21.72
C GLN A 223 7.03 -12.36 20.42
N MET A 224 7.68 -12.41 19.25
CA MET A 224 7.01 -12.33 17.95
C MET A 224 6.42 -13.68 17.51
N THR A 225 6.94 -14.80 18.01
CA THR A 225 6.51 -16.15 17.65
C THR A 225 5.56 -16.79 18.66
N LYS A 226 5.55 -16.34 19.93
CA LYS A 226 4.67 -16.91 20.95
C LYS A 226 3.18 -16.81 20.55
N PRO A 227 2.38 -17.89 20.62
CA PRO A 227 0.93 -17.79 20.54
C PRO A 227 0.37 -16.79 21.56
N LEU A 228 -0.71 -16.14 21.19
CA LEU A 228 -1.43 -15.20 22.06
C LEU A 228 -2.89 -15.62 22.13
N GLU A 229 -3.47 -15.58 23.33
CA GLU A 229 -4.88 -15.89 23.55
C GLU A 229 -5.82 -15.05 22.66
N GLN A 230 -5.54 -13.75 22.51
CA GLN A 230 -6.33 -12.85 21.66
C GLN A 230 -6.37 -13.24 20.17
N ASN A 231 -5.45 -14.11 19.73
CA ASN A 231 -5.36 -14.59 18.36
C ASN A 231 -5.89 -16.02 18.21
N LEU A 232 -6.48 -16.63 19.24
CA LEU A 232 -6.95 -18.02 19.21
C LEU A 232 -7.86 -18.34 18.02
N GLU A 233 -8.84 -17.46 17.76
CA GLU A 233 -9.75 -17.58 16.62
C GLU A 233 -9.05 -17.42 15.27
N LEU A 234 -8.04 -16.55 15.19
CA LEU A 234 -7.23 -16.36 13.99
C LEU A 234 -6.35 -17.58 13.72
N ASP A 235 -5.67 -18.07 14.74
CA ASP A 235 -4.82 -19.25 14.65
C ASP A 235 -5.66 -20.47 14.25
N TRP A 236 -6.88 -20.62 14.78
CA TRP A 236 -7.82 -21.67 14.35
C TRP A 236 -8.18 -21.55 12.87
N MET A 237 -8.55 -20.35 12.42
CA MET A 237 -8.88 -20.12 11.01
C MET A 237 -7.73 -20.47 10.07
N GLU A 238 -6.51 -20.10 10.43
CA GLU A 238 -5.31 -20.43 9.65
C GLU A 238 -5.00 -21.92 9.68
N TYR A 239 -5.05 -22.54 10.85
CA TYR A 239 -4.88 -23.99 11.01
C TYR A 239 -5.90 -24.73 10.15
N ARG A 240 -7.18 -24.40 10.28
CA ARG A 240 -8.27 -25.00 9.50
C ARG A 240 -8.05 -24.81 8.00
N SER A 241 -7.72 -23.60 7.55
CA SER A 241 -7.45 -23.32 6.13
C SER A 241 -6.27 -24.14 5.60
N SER A 242 -5.19 -24.24 6.38
CA SER A 242 -4.00 -25.01 6.06
C SER A 242 -4.29 -26.51 5.98
N GLU A 243 -5.02 -27.06 6.96
CA GLU A 243 -5.40 -28.47 7.00
C GLU A 243 -6.33 -28.86 5.85
N ILE A 244 -7.30 -28.00 5.53
CA ILE A 244 -8.18 -28.21 4.37
C ILE A 244 -7.35 -28.19 3.08
N ALA A 245 -6.45 -27.22 2.92
CA ALA A 245 -5.58 -27.14 1.74
C ALA A 245 -4.63 -28.35 1.63
N ALA A 246 -4.15 -28.89 2.75
CA ALA A 246 -3.27 -30.05 2.80
C ALA A 246 -4.02 -31.38 2.54
N SER A 247 -5.30 -31.47 2.92
CA SER A 247 -6.10 -32.69 2.80
C SER A 247 -6.30 -33.17 1.36
N PHE A 248 -6.28 -32.25 0.40
CA PHE A 248 -6.59 -32.57 -0.99
C PHE A 248 -5.69 -31.82 -1.95
N VAL A 249 -4.69 -32.55 -2.49
CA VAL A 249 -3.74 -32.02 -3.47
C VAL A 249 -4.16 -32.48 -4.87
N ILE A 250 -4.66 -31.52 -5.67
CA ILE A 250 -4.84 -31.74 -7.11
C ILE A 250 -3.47 -31.65 -7.79
N ARG A 251 -2.98 -32.78 -8.30
CA ARG A 251 -1.77 -32.81 -9.11
C ARG A 251 -2.06 -32.20 -10.47
N TRP A 252 -1.08 -31.53 -11.06
CA TRP A 252 -1.21 -30.97 -12.42
C TRP A 252 -1.68 -32.03 -13.43
N GLY A 253 -1.18 -33.27 -13.29
CA GLY A 253 -1.59 -34.45 -14.06
C GLY A 253 -3.07 -34.84 -14.02
N GLN A 254 -3.86 -34.29 -13.09
CA GLN A 254 -5.30 -34.56 -12.95
C GLN A 254 -6.17 -33.47 -13.59
N VAL A 255 -5.60 -32.31 -13.91
CA VAL A 255 -6.32 -31.22 -14.60
C VAL A 255 -6.52 -31.62 -16.07
N PRO A 256 -7.70 -31.44 -16.69
CA PRO A 256 -7.88 -31.72 -18.12
C PRO A 256 -6.85 -31.02 -19.01
N CYS A 257 -6.36 -31.71 -20.05
CA CYS A 257 -5.28 -31.20 -20.92
C CYS A 257 -5.61 -29.83 -21.53
N TRP A 258 -6.86 -29.63 -21.96
CA TRP A 258 -7.30 -28.36 -22.53
C TRP A 258 -7.26 -27.19 -21.52
N ILE A 259 -7.60 -27.44 -20.24
CA ILE A 259 -7.50 -26.41 -19.18
C ILE A 259 -6.03 -26.07 -18.94
N ARG A 260 -5.15 -27.08 -18.84
CA ARG A 260 -3.71 -26.85 -18.68
C ARG A 260 -3.15 -25.99 -19.79
N PHE A 261 -3.53 -26.30 -21.04
CA PHE A 261 -3.08 -25.56 -22.21
C PHE A 261 -3.57 -24.11 -22.16
N VAL A 262 -4.88 -23.89 -21.97
CA VAL A 262 -5.46 -22.54 -21.89
C VAL A 262 -4.83 -21.73 -20.76
N SER A 263 -4.72 -22.29 -19.55
CA SER A 263 -4.16 -21.59 -18.40
C SER A 263 -2.67 -21.29 -18.55
N LEU A 264 -1.88 -22.21 -19.10
CA LEU A 264 -0.46 -21.99 -19.36
C LEU A 264 -0.25 -20.93 -20.44
N SER A 265 -0.98 -21.01 -21.56
CA SER A 265 -0.93 -20.03 -22.64
C SER A 265 -1.31 -18.63 -22.15
N CYS A 266 -2.38 -18.52 -21.37
CA CYS A 266 -2.80 -17.26 -20.78
C CYS A 266 -1.79 -16.72 -19.75
N ALA A 267 -1.19 -17.58 -18.91
CA ALA A 267 -0.17 -17.16 -17.96
C ALA A 267 1.10 -16.65 -18.66
N LEU A 268 1.55 -17.35 -19.71
CA LEU A 268 2.69 -16.91 -20.53
C LEU A 268 2.39 -15.59 -21.25
N LEU A 269 1.16 -15.42 -21.75
CA LEU A 269 0.70 -14.17 -22.35
C LEU A 269 0.74 -13.02 -21.33
N GLU A 270 0.23 -13.22 -20.12
CA GLU A 270 0.24 -12.22 -19.04
C GLU A 270 1.66 -11.84 -18.61
N VAL A 271 2.55 -12.83 -18.47
CA VAL A 271 3.97 -12.57 -18.18
C VAL A 271 4.60 -11.78 -19.34
N GLY A 272 4.32 -12.17 -20.59
CA GLY A 272 4.80 -11.47 -21.78
C GLY A 272 4.33 -10.01 -21.84
N ILE A 273 3.04 -9.77 -21.60
CA ILE A 273 2.47 -8.42 -21.52
C ILE A 273 3.10 -7.64 -20.37
N GLY A 274 3.23 -8.25 -19.19
CA GLY A 274 3.83 -7.62 -18.02
C GLY A 274 5.27 -7.17 -18.28
N GLN A 275 6.10 -8.04 -18.86
CA GLN A 275 7.47 -7.71 -19.26
C GLN A 275 7.49 -6.64 -20.36
N PHE A 276 6.64 -6.76 -21.37
CA PHE A 276 6.56 -5.80 -22.47
C PHE A 276 6.19 -4.40 -21.96
N LEU A 277 5.17 -4.27 -21.12
CA LEU A 277 4.76 -2.99 -20.54
C LEU A 277 5.79 -2.42 -19.57
N TYR A 278 6.57 -3.27 -18.89
CA TYR A 278 7.63 -2.83 -17.99
C TYR A 278 8.83 -2.25 -18.77
N TRP A 279 9.31 -2.96 -19.79
CA TRP A 279 10.49 -2.55 -20.56
C TRP A 279 10.18 -1.52 -21.65
N TYR A 280 8.96 -1.53 -22.21
CA TYR A 280 8.57 -0.69 -23.33
C TYR A 280 7.24 0.05 -23.11
N PRO A 281 7.09 0.78 -21.98
CA PRO A 281 5.85 1.50 -21.70
C PRO A 281 5.52 2.55 -22.77
N GLY A 282 6.53 3.20 -23.36
CA GLY A 282 6.36 4.24 -24.37
C GLY A 282 5.85 3.76 -25.74
N LEU A 283 5.88 2.44 -26.01
CA LEU A 283 5.24 1.88 -27.21
C LEU A 283 3.74 1.63 -26.99
N SER A 284 3.33 1.52 -25.73
CA SER A 284 1.97 1.15 -25.34
C SER A 284 1.14 2.36 -24.93
N PHE A 285 1.77 3.30 -24.26
CA PHE A 285 1.11 4.44 -23.67
C PHE A 285 1.88 5.72 -23.94
N GLY A 286 1.15 6.75 -24.34
CA GLY A 286 1.67 8.12 -24.39
C GLY A 286 2.05 8.62 -22.99
N THR A 287 2.76 9.75 -22.97
CA THR A 287 3.02 10.54 -21.78
C THR A 287 1.96 11.62 -21.67
N PHE A 288 1.45 11.81 -20.46
CA PHE A 288 0.61 12.95 -20.10
C PHE A 288 0.96 13.35 -18.68
N GLU A 289 1.50 14.55 -18.54
CA GLU A 289 1.93 15.13 -17.29
C GLU A 289 0.81 15.96 -16.67
N VAL A 290 0.88 16.20 -15.36
CA VAL A 290 -0.13 17.00 -14.66
C VAL A 290 -0.19 18.44 -15.19
N THR A 291 0.91 18.94 -15.73
CA THR A 291 1.06 20.28 -16.29
C THR A 291 0.63 20.42 -17.75
N ASP A 292 0.24 19.31 -18.41
CA ASP A 292 -0.19 19.33 -19.81
C ASP A 292 -1.63 19.87 -19.95
N ASP A 293 -1.93 20.50 -21.08
CA ASP A 293 -3.27 21.02 -21.39
C ASP A 293 -4.25 19.88 -21.74
N ILE A 294 -5.35 19.82 -21.00
CA ILE A 294 -6.41 18.82 -21.17
C ILE A 294 -7.09 18.91 -22.56
N ASN A 295 -7.15 20.09 -23.17
CA ASN A 295 -7.80 20.28 -24.47
C ASN A 295 -6.99 19.63 -25.62
N GLY A 296 -5.68 19.45 -25.42
CA GLY A 296 -4.81 18.72 -26.34
C GLY A 296 -4.86 17.20 -26.15
N LEU A 297 -5.60 16.69 -25.17
CA LEU A 297 -5.60 15.26 -24.83
C LEU A 297 -6.24 14.42 -25.94
N VAL A 298 -5.42 13.63 -26.61
CA VAL A 298 -5.88 12.54 -27.47
C VAL A 298 -5.90 11.26 -26.64
N ILE A 299 -7.09 10.70 -26.38
CA ILE A 299 -7.22 9.49 -25.54
C ILE A 299 -6.68 8.25 -26.28
N TYR A 300 -6.98 8.12 -27.57
CA TYR A 300 -6.61 6.96 -28.38
C TYR A 300 -6.05 7.37 -29.74
N GLY A 301 -4.96 6.72 -30.15
CA GLY A 301 -4.31 6.94 -31.43
C GLY A 301 -2.80 6.74 -31.38
N ALA A 302 -2.10 6.94 -32.50
CA ALA A 302 -0.64 6.81 -32.55
C ALA A 302 0.09 7.80 -31.63
N SER A 303 -0.51 8.95 -31.37
CA SER A 303 -0.05 9.97 -30.42
C SER A 303 -0.96 10.08 -29.19
N GLY A 304 -1.84 9.10 -28.97
CA GLY A 304 -2.79 9.14 -27.86
C GLY A 304 -2.21 8.60 -26.55
N LEU A 305 -2.91 8.86 -25.45
CA LEU A 305 -2.59 8.31 -24.14
C LEU A 305 -2.53 6.78 -24.17
N ILE A 306 -3.48 6.16 -24.86
CA ILE A 306 -3.51 4.72 -25.13
C ILE A 306 -3.22 4.52 -26.62
N MET A 307 -2.04 3.98 -26.91
CA MET A 307 -1.65 3.65 -28.29
C MET A 307 -2.30 2.32 -28.71
N PRO A 308 -2.41 2.03 -30.03
CA PRO A 308 -2.99 0.77 -30.50
C PRO A 308 -2.35 -0.48 -29.88
N VAL A 309 -1.04 -0.46 -29.67
CA VAL A 309 -0.30 -1.53 -29.00
C VAL A 309 -0.75 -1.66 -27.54
N GLY A 310 -0.88 -0.55 -26.80
CA GLY A 310 -1.33 -0.57 -25.41
C GLY A 310 -2.77 -1.05 -25.26
N LEU A 311 -3.67 -0.66 -26.17
CA LEU A 311 -5.02 -1.21 -26.22
C LEU A 311 -4.98 -2.72 -26.48
N GLY A 312 -4.14 -3.16 -27.40
CA GLY A 312 -3.87 -4.58 -27.64
C GLY A 312 -3.41 -5.31 -26.38
N CYS A 313 -2.47 -4.74 -25.62
CA CYS A 313 -2.01 -5.28 -24.34
C CYS A 313 -3.13 -5.34 -23.29
N ILE A 314 -3.99 -4.32 -23.21
CA ILE A 314 -5.15 -4.31 -22.28
C ILE A 314 -6.13 -5.43 -22.64
N ILE A 315 -6.53 -5.52 -23.91
CA ILE A 315 -7.47 -6.56 -24.38
C ILE A 315 -6.86 -7.94 -24.19
N ALA A 316 -5.59 -8.13 -24.54
CA ALA A 316 -4.89 -9.40 -24.40
C ALA A 316 -4.74 -9.80 -22.92
N SER A 317 -4.56 -8.83 -22.00
CA SER A 317 -4.54 -9.10 -20.56
C SER A 317 -5.94 -9.49 -20.05
N LEU A 318 -6.98 -8.76 -20.43
CA LEU A 318 -8.36 -9.16 -20.09
C LEU A 318 -8.71 -10.56 -20.61
N ALA A 319 -8.25 -10.90 -21.82
CA ALA A 319 -8.37 -12.25 -22.37
C ALA A 319 -7.50 -13.28 -21.60
N GLY A 320 -6.31 -12.90 -21.16
CA GLY A 320 -5.42 -13.69 -20.32
C GLY A 320 -6.08 -14.10 -18.99
N MET A 321 -6.92 -13.24 -18.41
CA MET A 321 -7.67 -13.57 -17.20
C MET A 321 -8.62 -14.76 -17.37
N VAL A 322 -9.08 -15.06 -18.60
CA VAL A 322 -9.95 -16.21 -18.87
C VAL A 322 -9.28 -17.52 -18.45
N GLY A 323 -7.99 -17.70 -18.73
CA GLY A 323 -7.27 -18.91 -18.34
C GLY A 323 -7.14 -19.11 -16.83
N TYR A 324 -7.06 -18.00 -16.07
CA TYR A 324 -7.13 -18.01 -14.61
C TYR A 324 -8.53 -18.41 -14.12
N PHE A 325 -9.59 -17.82 -14.68
CA PHE A 325 -10.96 -18.18 -14.30
C PHE A 325 -11.30 -19.63 -14.64
N CYS A 326 -10.95 -20.12 -15.84
CA CYS A 326 -11.16 -21.51 -16.23
C CYS A 326 -10.48 -22.49 -15.26
N LEU A 327 -9.23 -22.21 -14.86
CA LEU A 327 -8.52 -23.03 -13.88
C LEU A 327 -9.20 -22.98 -12.52
N ASN A 328 -9.52 -21.78 -12.01
CA ASN A 328 -10.12 -21.65 -10.68
C ASN A 328 -11.50 -22.28 -10.61
N CYS A 329 -12.38 -22.06 -11.60
CA CYS A 329 -13.68 -22.72 -11.62
C CYS A 329 -13.53 -24.25 -11.60
N HIS A 330 -12.56 -24.80 -12.33
CA HIS A 330 -12.27 -26.23 -12.31
C HIS A 330 -11.75 -26.71 -10.95
N LEU A 331 -10.79 -25.98 -10.37
CA LEU A 331 -10.21 -26.32 -9.06
C LEU A 331 -11.24 -26.20 -7.94
N GLU A 332 -12.07 -25.15 -7.94
CA GLU A 332 -13.16 -24.95 -6.97
C GLU A 332 -14.19 -26.07 -7.06
N ALA A 333 -14.63 -26.42 -8.28
CA ALA A 333 -15.55 -27.52 -8.48
C ALA A 333 -14.99 -28.85 -7.94
N ARG A 334 -13.70 -29.12 -8.15
CA ARG A 334 -13.02 -30.33 -7.66
C ARG A 334 -12.75 -30.32 -6.16
N ARG A 335 -12.51 -29.15 -5.56
CA ARG A 335 -12.20 -29.00 -4.13
C ARG A 335 -13.45 -28.99 -3.25
N ARG A 336 -14.61 -28.64 -3.80
CA ARG A 336 -15.82 -28.36 -3.03
C ARG A 336 -16.20 -29.47 -2.05
N GLU A 337 -16.26 -30.71 -2.52
CA GLU A 337 -16.70 -31.86 -1.70
C GLU A 337 -15.61 -32.28 -0.69
N PRO A 338 -14.34 -32.55 -1.08
CA PRO A 338 -13.28 -32.86 -0.12
C PRO A 338 -13.07 -31.77 0.94
N PHE A 339 -13.17 -30.50 0.55
CA PHE A 339 -13.03 -29.38 1.49
C PHE A 339 -14.20 -29.28 2.45
N ALA A 340 -15.42 -29.61 2.01
CA ALA A 340 -16.60 -29.64 2.88
C ALA A 340 -16.51 -30.78 3.89
N GLU A 341 -16.09 -31.97 3.46
CA GLU A 341 -15.87 -33.13 4.34
C GLU A 341 -14.80 -32.82 5.40
N ARG A 342 -13.61 -32.36 4.97
CA ARG A 342 -12.53 -32.00 5.90
C ARG A 342 -12.91 -30.85 6.83
N ALA A 343 -13.66 -29.88 6.34
CA ALA A 343 -14.17 -28.79 7.16
C ALA A 343 -15.14 -29.29 8.24
N ALA A 344 -15.98 -30.28 7.94
CA ALA A 344 -16.89 -30.88 8.91
C ALA A 344 -16.12 -31.67 9.98
N GLU A 345 -15.11 -32.45 9.57
CA GLU A 345 -14.22 -33.15 10.52
C GLU A 345 -13.52 -32.19 11.48
N LEU A 346 -12.94 -31.10 10.95
CA LEU A 346 -12.24 -30.12 11.77
C LEU A 346 -13.18 -29.36 12.71
N ALA A 347 -14.45 -29.16 12.32
CA ALA A 347 -15.43 -28.53 13.20
C ALA A 347 -15.65 -29.33 14.50
N HIS A 348 -15.49 -30.66 14.47
CA HIS A 348 -15.61 -31.51 15.66
C HIS A 348 -14.42 -31.40 16.61
N CYS A 349 -13.22 -31.07 16.13
CA CYS A 349 -12.03 -30.93 16.97
C CYS A 349 -11.72 -29.47 17.36
N GLU A 350 -12.49 -28.49 16.87
CA GLU A 350 -12.27 -27.06 17.11
C GLU A 350 -12.13 -26.73 18.60
N SER A 351 -13.07 -27.19 19.43
CA SER A 351 -13.06 -26.88 20.86
C SER A 351 -11.84 -27.46 21.57
N ALA A 352 -11.51 -28.74 21.30
CA ALA A 352 -10.35 -29.40 21.89
C ALA A 352 -9.03 -28.76 21.43
N TRP A 353 -8.93 -28.40 20.15
CA TRP A 353 -7.76 -27.70 19.61
C TRP A 353 -7.58 -26.33 20.26
N LYS A 354 -8.68 -25.58 20.44
CA LYS A 354 -8.66 -24.26 21.09
C LYS A 354 -8.26 -24.34 22.56
N GLU A 355 -8.75 -25.35 23.29
CA GLU A 355 -8.37 -25.59 24.67
C GLU A 355 -6.87 -25.90 24.81
N GLU A 356 -6.34 -26.78 23.97
CA GLU A 356 -4.90 -27.09 23.95
C GLU A 356 -4.06 -25.86 23.59
N ARG A 357 -4.50 -25.09 22.59
CA ARG A 357 -3.81 -23.87 22.18
C ARG A 357 -3.82 -22.81 23.29
N LEU A 358 -4.91 -22.70 24.04
CA LEU A 358 -5.02 -21.82 25.20
C LEU A 358 -4.07 -22.26 26.31
N ARG A 359 -3.96 -23.56 26.59
CA ARG A 359 -2.98 -24.11 27.54
C ARG A 359 -1.55 -23.72 27.17
N LEU A 360 -1.18 -23.85 25.90
CA LEU A 360 0.15 -23.44 25.41
C LEU A 360 0.40 -21.93 25.61
N CYS A 361 -0.60 -21.07 25.41
CA CYS A 361 -0.47 -19.64 25.71
C CYS A 361 -0.15 -19.41 27.19
N GLN A 362 -0.87 -20.08 28.10
CA GLN A 362 -0.71 -19.94 29.55
C GLN A 362 0.67 -20.45 30.02
N GLU A 363 1.10 -21.60 29.51
CA GLU A 363 2.42 -22.17 29.81
C GLU A 363 3.55 -21.21 29.39
N GLN A 364 3.47 -20.62 28.19
CA GLN A 364 4.48 -19.68 27.72
C GLN A 364 4.49 -18.35 28.50
N GLU A 365 3.34 -17.88 28.98
CA GLU A 365 3.28 -16.72 29.86
C GLU A 365 3.96 -17.00 31.20
N SER A 366 3.79 -18.20 31.76
CA SER A 366 4.47 -18.61 33.00
C SER A 366 5.99 -18.73 32.88
N GLN A 367 6.51 -18.96 31.67
CA GLN A 367 7.96 -19.07 31.40
C GLN A 367 8.63 -17.70 31.18
N GLN A 368 7.84 -16.64 31.03
CA GLN A 368 8.34 -15.29 30.77
C GLN A 368 9.23 -14.70 31.89
N PRO A 369 8.92 -14.87 33.20
CA PRO A 369 9.75 -14.33 34.30
C PRO A 369 11.14 -14.96 34.34
N SER A 370 11.26 -16.27 34.11
CA SER A 370 12.55 -16.97 34.10
C SER A 370 13.45 -16.52 32.96
N MET A 371 12.88 -16.27 31.77
CA MET A 371 13.67 -15.85 30.61
C MET A 371 14.14 -14.39 30.73
N GLN A 372 13.30 -13.50 31.31
CA GLN A 372 13.72 -12.14 31.62
C GLN A 372 14.82 -12.09 32.68
N ALA A 373 14.75 -12.95 33.72
CA ALA A 373 15.80 -13.03 34.75
C ALA A 373 17.15 -13.53 34.20
N VAL A 374 17.12 -14.45 33.24
CA VAL A 374 18.33 -14.93 32.51
C VAL A 374 18.91 -13.81 31.65
N LEU A 375 18.06 -13.08 30.91
CA LEU A 375 18.50 -11.99 30.03
C LEU A 375 18.97 -10.74 30.78
N SER A 376 18.44 -10.47 31.98
CA SER A 376 18.90 -9.37 32.84
C SER A 376 20.16 -9.71 33.65
N GLY A 377 20.76 -10.89 33.45
CA GLY A 377 21.95 -11.32 34.17
C GLY A 377 21.73 -11.48 35.68
N THR A 378 20.48 -11.64 36.11
CA THR A 378 20.09 -11.71 37.53
C THR A 378 19.96 -13.15 38.04
N VAL A 379 20.47 -14.12 37.28
CA VAL A 379 20.67 -15.48 37.79
C VAL A 379 21.97 -15.49 38.58
N VAL A 380 21.84 -15.33 39.90
CA VAL A 380 22.89 -15.69 40.85
C VAL A 380 23.05 -17.20 40.74
N ILE A 381 24.15 -17.65 40.14
CA ILE A 381 24.55 -19.05 40.17
C ILE A 381 24.96 -19.34 41.62
N GLU A 382 24.11 -20.04 42.36
CA GLU A 382 24.51 -20.68 43.64
C GLU A 382 25.29 -21.97 43.39
#